data_AF-A0A9W7FEB6-F1
#
_entry.id   AF-A0A9W7FEB6-F1
#
_cell.length_a   1.000
_cell.length_b   1.000
_cell.length_c   1.000
_cell.angle_alpha   90.00
_cell.angle_beta   90.00
_cell.angle_gamma   90.00
#
_symmetry.space_group_name_H-M   'P 1'
#
loop_
_entity.id
_entity.type
_entity.pdbx_description
1 polymer ?
#
loop_
_entity_poly.entity_id
_entity_poly.type
_entity_poly.pdbx_seq_one_letter_code
_entity_poly.pdbx_strand_id
1 'polypeptide(L)'
;MRAFALALACLLCYYPAFELPDPRFRDSVQDDYLAAKYYNNIPSSASLPPAQAPAWSVVDMHWLTLDAEPPSRNNKNNSNIDVYTEGEILTIRPRAGYSTIKYNVVEDDCGGRGGRGPCVEVVYAVDRQSKILLLPTREILEDEDGEYLRHMSGQLCEIENLSEENCRHFTARLEDAVEQQSDGIQGKMRVEAGDRTIEFDFPFPDQVVLDGLPLGETLIKITLVKFPGYNPGKPVDSSTTSSMRVWFAREGCVPKEVTGLREGGLYSGGMVRVGLRGCLIVDGERTGQCGENQEVELELETGRHVVQVESGEGCISPGIAFEMNASASGDDRDSEIVVVTACTQRYLDDGRLKNLIGSVHLWEKEETRIVFYDIGMSAEGKEEVSSWKGVEVRDVPKYIEVQGQVVSTPDEVFDGSRYAFKPVVVFDALKREEAAGASVLWLDAGVELRRPFDGIRKVMSAKGHFLIEHEFRFPSKQFHHEKTLEMLGCSEKPESRQHCATTVIGVAPESEMQSTLEEMVVCALTEGCINPEGSSRANHRQEQTAMNAIFCRKGLISDGMCESDDKWTTASDFGRDSVKDALRVGDNGLDWNEIEVYTRRTHPVKPYEKYVTMK
;
A
#
# COMPACT_ATOMS: atom_id res chain seq x y z
N MET A 1 -2.24 49.77 40.22
CA MET A 1 -2.38 49.56 38.76
C MET A 1 -1.01 49.27 38.12
N ARG A 2 -0.50 48.04 38.25
CA ARG A 2 0.69 47.49 37.54
C ARG A 2 0.58 45.96 37.38
N ALA A 3 -0.62 45.47 37.08
CA ALA A 3 -0.97 44.05 37.04
C ALA A 3 -2.00 43.73 35.95
N PHE A 4 -1.95 44.45 34.82
CA PHE A 4 -2.89 44.30 33.69
C PHE A 4 -2.22 44.58 32.33
N ALA A 5 -0.90 44.35 32.26
CA ALA A 5 -0.06 44.68 31.12
C ALA A 5 0.96 43.56 30.78
N LEU A 6 0.64 42.31 31.15
CA LEU A 6 1.49 41.13 30.92
C LEU A 6 0.71 39.89 30.44
N ALA A 7 -0.55 40.06 30.03
CA ALA A 7 -1.46 38.98 29.64
C ALA A 7 -2.07 39.19 28.22
N LEU A 8 -1.48 40.07 27.41
CA LEU A 8 -1.96 40.41 26.06
C LEU A 8 -0.80 40.49 25.04
N ALA A 9 0.18 39.58 25.18
CA ALA A 9 1.41 39.55 24.37
C ALA A 9 1.73 38.17 23.77
N CYS A 10 0.82 37.19 23.89
CA CYS A 10 1.02 35.81 23.41
C CYS A 10 -0.12 35.32 22.49
N LEU A 11 -0.89 36.24 21.89
CA LEU A 11 -2.10 35.92 21.10
C LEU A 11 -2.14 36.55 19.70
N LEU A 12 -1.04 37.18 19.26
CA LEU A 12 -0.91 37.81 17.94
C LEU A 12 0.52 37.64 17.39
N CYS A 13 0.88 36.41 16.98
CA CYS A 13 2.00 36.14 16.06
C CYS A 13 2.01 34.66 15.63
N TYR A 14 1.12 34.26 14.73
CA TYR A 14 1.35 33.25 13.67
C TYR A 14 0.11 33.15 12.76
N TYR A 15 0.14 33.87 11.64
CA TYR A 15 -0.78 33.75 10.52
C TYR A 15 0.07 33.78 9.23
N PRO A 16 0.11 32.69 8.44
CA PRO A 16 0.12 32.80 6.99
C PRO A 16 -1.29 33.13 6.46
N ALA A 17 -1.41 33.39 5.16
CA ALA A 17 -2.58 33.97 4.52
C ALA A 17 -3.94 33.27 4.80
N PHE A 18 -5.01 34.08 4.83
CA PHE A 18 -6.33 33.62 4.43
C PHE A 18 -6.29 33.22 2.95
N GLU A 19 -6.43 31.94 2.64
CA GLU A 19 -7.05 31.53 1.38
C GLU A 19 -8.56 31.45 1.56
N LEU A 20 -9.30 31.89 0.54
CA LEU A 20 -10.75 31.71 0.50
C LEU A 20 -11.07 30.25 0.16
N PRO A 21 -12.10 29.62 0.77
CA PRO A 21 -12.52 28.29 0.35
C PRO A 21 -12.96 28.32 -1.12
N ASP A 22 -12.33 27.48 -1.92
CA ASP A 22 -12.58 27.36 -3.36
C ASP A 22 -14.05 26.97 -3.63
N PRO A 23 -14.82 27.74 -4.43
CA PRO A 23 -16.21 27.40 -4.73
C PRO A 23 -16.39 26.08 -5.49
N ARG A 24 -15.32 25.50 -6.08
CA ARG A 24 -15.38 24.31 -6.95
C ARG A 24 -15.69 22.98 -6.24
N PHE A 25 -15.99 22.98 -4.94
CA PHE A 25 -16.44 21.78 -4.19
C PHE A 25 -17.95 21.74 -3.87
N ARG A 26 -18.77 22.57 -4.52
CA ARG A 26 -20.25 22.56 -4.31
C ARG A 26 -21.06 21.76 -5.33
N ASP A 27 -20.56 21.55 -6.53
CA ASP A 27 -21.43 21.16 -7.65
C ASP A 27 -21.61 19.63 -7.80
N SER A 28 -20.72 18.81 -7.23
CA SER A 28 -20.76 17.34 -7.34
C SER A 28 -21.86 16.63 -6.54
N VAL A 29 -22.73 17.37 -5.83
CA VAL A 29 -23.92 16.85 -5.13
C VAL A 29 -25.21 17.28 -5.84
N GLN A 30 -25.13 18.10 -6.89
CA GLN A 30 -26.30 18.67 -7.55
C GLN A 30 -26.72 17.92 -8.84
N ASP A 31 -25.85 17.09 -9.41
CA ASP A 31 -26.13 16.31 -10.62
C ASP A 31 -27.04 15.10 -10.40
N ASP A 32 -27.02 14.47 -9.22
CA ASP A 32 -28.01 13.43 -8.84
C ASP A 32 -29.45 13.99 -8.87
N TYR A 33 -29.60 15.30 -8.66
CA TYR A 33 -30.88 16.00 -8.77
C TYR A 33 -31.31 16.29 -10.22
N LEU A 34 -30.38 16.18 -11.19
CA LEU A 34 -30.67 16.31 -12.62
C LEU A 34 -30.99 14.96 -13.28
N ALA A 35 -30.47 13.85 -12.76
CA ALA A 35 -30.89 12.50 -13.19
C ALA A 35 -32.42 12.29 -13.06
N ALA A 36 -33.02 12.84 -12.01
CA ALA A 36 -34.48 12.81 -11.80
C ALA A 36 -35.30 13.56 -12.87
N LYS A 37 -34.68 14.43 -13.69
CA LYS A 37 -35.40 15.33 -14.61
C LYS A 37 -35.76 14.69 -15.96
N TYR A 38 -35.20 13.52 -16.28
CA TYR A 38 -35.39 12.83 -17.56
C TYR A 38 -36.69 12.01 -17.69
N TYR A 39 -37.45 11.82 -16.60
CA TYR A 39 -38.72 11.06 -16.60
C TYR A 39 -39.99 11.89 -16.83
N ASN A 40 -39.93 12.94 -17.66
CA ASN A 40 -41.10 13.75 -18.03
C ASN A 40 -41.81 13.20 -19.29
N ASN A 41 -42.43 12.01 -19.19
CA ASN A 41 -43.35 11.48 -20.21
C ASN A 41 -44.28 10.35 -19.68
N ILE A 42 -44.84 10.51 -18.47
CA ILE A 42 -45.85 9.59 -17.90
C ILE A 42 -47.12 10.39 -17.51
N PRO A 43 -48.35 9.93 -17.82
CA PRO A 43 -49.58 10.67 -17.54
C PRO A 43 -49.86 10.91 -16.04
N SER A 44 -50.42 12.08 -15.72
CA SER A 44 -50.65 12.55 -14.36
C SER A 44 -51.84 11.88 -13.66
N SER A 45 -51.68 10.65 -13.16
CA SER A 45 -52.69 9.99 -12.31
C SER A 45 -52.16 8.87 -11.38
N ALA A 46 -51.00 9.07 -10.75
CA ALA A 46 -50.52 8.20 -9.67
C ALA A 46 -49.87 9.00 -8.54
N SER A 47 -50.39 8.86 -7.31
CA SER A 47 -49.76 9.39 -6.09
C SER A 47 -48.74 8.39 -5.57
N LEU A 48 -47.45 8.68 -5.78
CA LEU A 48 -46.37 7.92 -5.11
C LEU A 48 -46.32 8.28 -3.61
N PRO A 49 -45.94 7.33 -2.74
CA PRO A 49 -45.72 7.61 -1.32
C PRO A 49 -44.51 8.56 -1.13
N PRO A 50 -44.43 9.27 0.01
CA PRO A 50 -43.25 10.09 0.31
C PRO A 50 -41.99 9.22 0.34
N ALA A 51 -40.91 9.72 -0.26
CA ALA A 51 -39.61 9.06 -0.18
C ALA A 51 -39.19 8.95 1.29
N GLN A 52 -38.81 7.74 1.72
CA GLN A 52 -38.19 7.55 3.03
C GLN A 52 -36.85 8.30 3.05
N ALA A 53 -36.55 8.96 4.17
CA ALA A 53 -35.22 9.51 4.41
C ALA A 53 -34.17 8.37 4.32
N PRO A 54 -32.93 8.64 3.86
CA PRO A 54 -31.91 7.61 3.72
C PRO A 54 -31.69 6.91 5.06
N ALA A 55 -31.84 5.58 5.06
CA ALA A 55 -31.65 4.77 6.26
C ALA A 55 -30.17 4.78 6.66
N TRP A 56 -29.87 5.34 7.83
CA TRP A 56 -28.51 5.41 8.37
C TRP A 56 -28.06 4.04 8.85
N SER A 57 -27.42 3.27 7.96
CA SER A 57 -26.76 2.01 8.31
C SER A 57 -25.55 2.28 9.21
N VAL A 58 -25.71 2.01 10.51
CA VAL A 58 -24.56 1.65 11.36
C VAL A 58 -24.02 0.33 10.85
N VAL A 59 -22.70 0.18 10.82
CA VAL A 59 -22.02 -1.07 10.48
C VAL A 59 -21.28 -1.51 11.73
N ASP A 60 -21.58 -2.72 12.21
CA ASP A 60 -20.79 -3.38 13.26
C ASP A 60 -19.32 -3.46 12.78
N MET A 61 -18.38 -3.01 13.60
CA MET A 61 -16.95 -3.16 13.31
C MET A 61 -16.18 -3.47 14.57
N HIS A 62 -15.00 -4.05 14.37
CA HIS A 62 -14.21 -4.65 15.42
C HIS A 62 -12.70 -4.61 15.06
N TRP A 63 -11.78 -3.97 15.85
CA TRP A 63 -10.28 -3.98 15.86
C TRP A 63 -9.50 -3.70 17.20
N LEU A 64 -8.74 -4.69 17.72
CA LEU A 64 -7.91 -4.61 18.95
C LEU A 64 -6.46 -4.89 18.61
N THR A 65 -5.54 -4.05 19.09
CA THR A 65 -4.14 -4.01 18.64
C THR A 65 -3.21 -4.91 19.47
N LEU A 66 -2.26 -5.58 18.82
CA LEU A 66 -1.17 -6.33 19.45
C LEU A 66 0.19 -5.98 18.82
N ASP A 67 0.73 -4.80 19.16
CA ASP A 67 2.08 -4.39 18.75
C ASP A 67 3.18 -5.17 19.50
N ALA A 68 4.40 -5.22 18.94
CA ALA A 68 5.56 -5.82 19.59
C ALA A 68 6.90 -5.18 19.15
N GLU A 69 7.11 -3.88 19.44
CA GLU A 69 8.42 -3.25 19.24
C GLU A 69 9.37 -3.50 20.43
N PRO A 70 10.65 -3.87 20.20
CA PRO A 70 11.67 -3.78 21.23
C PRO A 70 12.02 -2.29 21.50
N PRO A 71 12.16 -1.85 22.76
CA PRO A 71 12.21 -0.43 23.09
C PRO A 71 13.46 0.28 22.55
N SER A 72 13.29 1.10 21.50
CA SER A 72 14.35 1.98 21.00
C SER A 72 14.74 3.01 22.07
N ARG A 73 16.05 3.22 22.29
CA ARG A 73 16.54 4.08 23.39
C ARG A 73 16.12 5.55 23.32
N ASN A 74 15.65 6.02 22.16
CA ASN A 74 15.40 7.43 21.88
C ASN A 74 13.92 7.80 21.64
N ASN A 75 12.99 6.83 21.53
CA ASN A 75 11.57 7.13 21.31
C ASN A 75 10.70 6.45 22.37
N LYS A 76 10.13 7.23 23.30
CA LYS A 76 9.42 6.73 24.49
C LYS A 76 7.89 6.73 24.42
N ASN A 77 7.31 7.23 23.32
CA ASN A 77 5.93 7.73 23.35
C ASN A 77 4.96 7.02 22.36
N ASN A 78 5.40 6.03 21.58
CA ASN A 78 4.67 5.60 20.37
C ASN A 78 4.44 4.08 20.18
N SER A 79 4.61 3.25 21.22
CA SER A 79 4.35 1.80 21.18
C SER A 79 3.07 1.43 21.94
N ASN A 80 2.09 0.77 21.29
CA ASN A 80 0.83 0.42 21.97
C ASN A 80 0.98 -0.78 22.92
N ILE A 81 2.03 -1.58 22.83
CA ILE A 81 2.41 -2.55 23.88
C ILE A 81 3.86 -2.32 24.28
N ASP A 82 4.12 -2.31 25.58
CA ASP A 82 5.50 -2.38 26.10
C ASP A 82 5.89 -3.86 26.23
N VAL A 83 6.49 -4.44 25.19
CA VAL A 83 7.04 -5.81 25.25
C VAL A 83 8.36 -5.79 26.03
N TYR A 84 8.28 -6.11 27.32
CA TYR A 84 9.46 -6.36 28.15
C TYR A 84 9.78 -7.85 28.19
N THR A 85 11.04 -8.17 27.88
CA THR A 85 11.66 -9.48 28.09
C THR A 85 12.80 -9.35 29.10
N GLU A 86 12.50 -9.49 30.39
CA GLU A 86 13.53 -9.68 31.43
C GLU A 86 13.65 -11.19 31.69
N GLY A 87 14.62 -11.84 31.04
CA GLY A 87 14.80 -13.29 31.06
C GLY A 87 13.65 -14.05 30.36
N GLU A 88 13.22 -15.17 30.94
CA GLU A 88 12.18 -16.06 30.41
C GLU A 88 10.74 -15.54 30.62
N ILE A 89 10.56 -14.23 30.81
CA ILE A 89 9.28 -13.59 31.14
C ILE A 89 8.88 -12.64 30.01
N LEU A 90 7.79 -12.94 29.32
CA LEU A 90 7.09 -11.99 28.45
C LEU A 90 6.02 -11.25 29.25
N THR A 91 6.10 -9.92 29.26
CA THR A 91 4.98 -9.05 29.63
C THR A 91 4.21 -8.61 28.39
N ILE A 92 2.92 -8.93 28.34
CA ILE A 92 1.95 -8.37 27.40
C ILE A 92 1.09 -7.37 28.16
N ARG A 93 1.04 -6.11 27.71
CA ARG A 93 0.12 -5.09 28.21
C ARG A 93 -0.91 -4.76 27.13
N PRO A 94 -2.17 -5.23 27.23
CA PRO A 94 -3.21 -4.78 26.31
C PRO A 94 -3.48 -3.28 26.56
N ARG A 95 -3.06 -2.41 25.64
CA ARG A 95 -3.58 -1.03 25.57
C ARG A 95 -4.59 -0.92 24.44
N ALA A 96 -5.58 -0.06 24.63
CA ALA A 96 -6.35 0.45 23.52
C ALA A 96 -5.49 1.45 22.72
N GLY A 97 -5.23 1.15 21.45
CA GLY A 97 -4.54 2.01 20.49
C GLY A 97 -5.50 2.59 19.44
N TYR A 98 -5.06 3.64 18.75
CA TYR A 98 -5.82 4.34 17.70
C TYR A 98 -5.26 4.05 16.31
N SER A 99 -6.14 3.95 15.31
CA SER A 99 -5.80 3.96 13.88
C SER A 99 -6.94 4.61 13.07
N THR A 100 -6.60 5.29 11.96
CA THR A 100 -7.56 6.07 11.15
C THR A 100 -7.93 5.42 9.81
N ILE A 101 -7.55 4.16 9.59
CA ILE A 101 -7.73 3.46 8.31
C ILE A 101 -9.19 3.02 8.12
N LYS A 102 -9.68 3.06 6.87
CA LYS A 102 -11.04 2.64 6.51
C LYS A 102 -11.04 1.24 5.88
N TYR A 103 -11.97 0.40 6.32
CA TYR A 103 -12.30 -0.88 5.69
C TYR A 103 -13.80 -0.96 5.36
N ASN A 104 -14.16 -1.90 4.49
CA ASN A 104 -15.52 -2.40 4.28
C ASN A 104 -15.47 -3.92 4.46
N VAL A 105 -16.49 -4.51 5.09
CA VAL A 105 -16.55 -5.96 5.38
C VAL A 105 -17.70 -6.58 4.59
N VAL A 106 -17.50 -7.83 4.15
CA VAL A 106 -18.55 -8.74 3.68
C VAL A 106 -18.40 -10.03 4.47
N GLU A 107 -19.51 -10.60 4.91
CA GLU A 107 -19.53 -11.84 5.72
C GLU A 107 -19.26 -13.06 4.84
N ASP A 108 -18.12 -13.75 5.02
CA ASP A 108 -18.07 -15.23 5.15
C ASP A 108 -16.68 -15.81 5.52
N ASP A 109 -16.73 -16.88 6.31
CA ASP A 109 -15.76 -17.95 6.64
C ASP A 109 -14.21 -17.69 6.65
N CYS A 110 -13.64 -17.56 7.86
CA CYS A 110 -12.19 -17.61 8.11
C CYS A 110 -11.64 -19.05 8.12
N GLY A 111 -11.70 -19.76 6.98
CA GLY A 111 -11.54 -21.22 6.90
C GLY A 111 -10.51 -21.81 5.92
N GLY A 112 -9.49 -21.05 5.47
CA GLY A 112 -8.53 -21.49 4.43
C GLY A 112 -7.23 -22.18 4.92
N ARG A 113 -6.72 -23.16 4.17
CA ARG A 113 -5.43 -23.84 4.47
C ARG A 113 -4.24 -23.15 3.78
N GLY A 114 -3.54 -22.24 4.47
CA GLY A 114 -2.47 -21.41 3.87
C GLY A 114 -1.18 -21.18 4.66
N GLY A 115 -1.08 -21.57 5.94
CA GLY A 115 0.24 -21.73 6.58
C GLY A 115 0.93 -20.52 7.22
N ARG A 116 0.26 -19.43 7.60
CA ARG A 116 0.67 -18.55 8.74
C ARG A 116 -0.50 -17.65 9.22
N GLY A 117 -0.52 -17.39 10.54
CA GLY A 117 -1.28 -16.38 11.31
C GLY A 117 -2.59 -15.77 10.75
N PRO A 118 -3.77 -16.03 11.37
CA PRO A 118 -4.96 -15.21 11.13
C PRO A 118 -4.80 -13.80 11.74
N CYS A 119 -5.15 -12.77 10.97
CA CYS A 119 -5.40 -11.42 11.46
C CYS A 119 -6.89 -11.26 11.79
N VAL A 120 -7.23 -10.98 13.06
CA VAL A 120 -8.59 -10.65 13.50
C VAL A 120 -8.53 -9.63 14.66
N GLU A 121 -9.65 -8.95 14.90
CA GLU A 121 -9.72 -7.57 15.38
C GLU A 121 -11.03 -7.38 16.27
N VAL A 122 -11.09 -6.57 17.37
CA VAL A 122 -12.31 -6.15 18.19
C VAL A 122 -12.34 -4.67 18.70
N VAL A 123 -13.35 -3.84 18.34
CA VAL A 123 -13.54 -2.37 18.63
C VAL A 123 -14.93 -1.99 19.14
N TYR A 124 -14.91 -0.81 19.75
CA TYR A 124 -15.86 0.27 20.08
C TYR A 124 -16.46 1.05 18.86
N ALA A 125 -17.42 1.95 19.13
CA ALA A 125 -18.13 2.73 18.11
C ALA A 125 -17.32 3.90 17.50
N VAL A 126 -17.57 4.20 16.22
CA VAL A 126 -17.00 5.35 15.48
C VAL A 126 -18.06 5.94 14.55
N ASP A 127 -18.29 7.26 14.59
CA ASP A 127 -19.06 7.96 13.57
C ASP A 127 -18.21 8.23 12.31
N ARG A 128 -18.83 8.01 11.14
CA ARG A 128 -18.18 8.07 9.82
C ARG A 128 -17.77 9.49 9.39
N GLN A 129 -18.27 10.55 10.04
CA GLN A 129 -17.82 11.93 9.77
C GLN A 129 -16.73 12.39 10.74
N SER A 130 -16.92 12.18 12.06
CA SER A 130 -16.07 12.73 13.12
C SER A 130 -14.74 12.02 13.39
N LYS A 131 -14.58 10.73 13.09
CA LYS A 131 -13.34 9.94 13.34
C LYS A 131 -12.87 9.83 14.81
N ILE A 132 -13.62 10.27 15.82
CA ILE A 132 -13.19 10.19 17.22
C ILE A 132 -13.67 8.88 17.88
N LEU A 133 -12.86 8.40 18.82
CA LEU A 133 -13.05 7.18 19.62
C LEU A 133 -13.70 7.50 20.97
N LEU A 134 -14.55 6.59 21.45
CA LEU A 134 -14.78 6.39 22.88
C LEU A 134 -14.79 4.89 23.19
N LEU A 135 -13.87 4.47 24.06
CA LEU A 135 -14.13 3.33 24.94
C LEU A 135 -14.92 3.87 26.15
N PRO A 136 -15.89 3.11 26.68
CA PRO A 136 -16.29 3.30 28.06
C PRO A 136 -15.13 2.81 28.93
N THR A 137 -14.32 3.74 29.42
CA THR A 137 -13.36 3.49 30.50
C THR A 137 -14.11 3.02 31.76
N ARG A 138 -13.39 2.57 32.77
CA ARG A 138 -14.02 2.18 34.04
C ARG A 138 -14.90 3.30 34.60
N GLU A 139 -14.47 4.55 34.50
CA GLU A 139 -15.17 5.74 34.93
C GLU A 139 -16.47 6.03 34.14
N ILE A 140 -16.68 5.41 32.97
CA ILE A 140 -17.89 5.51 32.16
C ILE A 140 -18.83 4.32 32.39
N LEU A 141 -18.29 3.12 32.65
CA LEU A 141 -19.10 1.97 33.09
C LEU A 141 -19.58 2.12 34.55
N GLU A 142 -18.90 2.94 35.35
CA GLU A 142 -19.28 3.31 36.72
C GLU A 142 -19.97 4.70 36.81
N ASP A 143 -20.30 5.33 35.67
CA ASP A 143 -21.07 6.60 35.58
C ASP A 143 -22.58 6.35 35.74
N GLU A 144 -23.02 5.99 36.96
CA GLU A 144 -24.41 5.59 37.26
C GLU A 144 -25.49 6.60 36.78
N ASP A 145 -25.15 7.90 36.73
CA ASP A 145 -26.05 8.96 36.25
C ASP A 145 -25.86 9.30 34.75
N GLY A 146 -24.76 8.89 34.11
CA GLY A 146 -24.39 9.22 32.72
C GLY A 146 -23.90 10.67 32.52
N GLU A 147 -23.48 11.37 33.57
CA GLU A 147 -23.08 12.78 33.49
C GLU A 147 -21.72 12.95 32.79
N TYR A 148 -20.77 12.06 33.04
CA TYR A 148 -19.44 12.09 32.43
C TYR A 148 -19.50 11.71 30.94
N LEU A 149 -20.30 10.70 30.59
CA LEU A 149 -20.55 10.32 29.19
C LEU A 149 -21.17 11.48 28.39
N ARG A 150 -22.21 12.13 28.95
CA ARG A 150 -22.83 13.29 28.30
C ARG A 150 -21.87 14.47 28.19
N HIS A 151 -21.07 14.75 29.22
CA HIS A 151 -20.06 15.81 29.19
C HIS A 151 -19.04 15.61 28.05
N MET A 152 -18.48 14.40 27.90
CA MET A 152 -17.58 14.09 26.80
C MET A 152 -18.29 14.19 25.43
N SER A 153 -19.48 13.63 25.29
CA SER A 153 -20.20 13.67 24.01
C SER A 153 -20.45 15.10 23.54
N GLY A 154 -20.74 16.04 24.45
CA GLY A 154 -20.86 17.47 24.16
C GLY A 154 -19.56 18.08 23.64
N GLN A 155 -18.41 17.80 24.27
CA GLN A 155 -17.10 18.26 23.80
C GLN A 155 -16.78 17.74 22.38
N LEU A 156 -17.12 16.47 22.09
CA LEU A 156 -16.93 15.89 20.76
C LEU A 156 -17.81 16.57 19.70
N CYS A 157 -19.07 16.86 20.03
CA CYS A 157 -19.96 17.61 19.14
C CYS A 157 -19.46 19.02 18.83
N GLU A 158 -18.84 19.71 19.81
CA GLU A 158 -18.24 21.03 19.61
C GLU A 158 -16.98 20.99 18.73
N ILE A 159 -16.08 20.02 18.96
CA ILE A 159 -14.84 19.83 18.17
C ILE A 159 -15.17 19.56 16.69
N GLU A 160 -16.11 18.66 16.45
CA GLU A 160 -16.49 18.20 15.09
C GLU A 160 -17.63 19.04 14.48
N ASN A 161 -18.04 20.12 15.15
CA ASN A 161 -19.03 21.10 14.69
C ASN A 161 -20.35 20.45 14.23
N LEU A 162 -20.80 19.43 14.98
CA LEU A 162 -22.01 18.66 14.67
C LEU A 162 -23.28 19.50 14.86
N SER A 163 -24.31 19.20 14.09
CA SER A 163 -25.64 19.78 14.34
C SER A 163 -26.19 19.29 15.69
N GLU A 164 -27.02 20.10 16.35
CA GLU A 164 -27.65 19.74 17.63
C GLU A 164 -28.48 18.44 17.54
N GLU A 165 -29.04 18.15 16.36
CA GLU A 165 -29.79 16.92 16.08
C GLU A 165 -28.87 15.70 15.90
N ASN A 166 -27.75 15.85 15.18
CA ASN A 166 -26.75 14.80 15.03
C ASN A 166 -26.08 14.50 16.38
N CYS A 167 -25.77 15.54 17.16
CA CYS A 167 -25.21 15.41 18.50
C CYS A 167 -26.13 14.63 19.43
N ARG A 168 -27.43 14.97 19.47
CA ARG A 168 -28.42 14.21 20.26
C ARG A 168 -28.55 12.75 19.81
N HIS A 169 -28.48 12.47 18.50
CA HIS A 169 -28.44 11.09 17.99
C HIS A 169 -27.16 10.33 18.35
N PHE A 170 -26.02 11.01 18.41
CA PHE A 170 -24.73 10.45 18.80
C PHE A 170 -24.70 10.11 20.29
N THR A 171 -25.05 11.06 21.16
CA THR A 171 -25.14 10.86 22.61
C THR A 171 -26.12 9.74 22.97
N ALA A 172 -27.34 9.72 22.41
CA ALA A 172 -28.33 8.69 22.72
C ALA A 172 -27.89 7.28 22.29
N ARG A 173 -27.05 7.15 21.25
CA ARG A 173 -26.47 5.86 20.83
C ARG A 173 -25.28 5.44 21.69
N LEU A 174 -24.54 6.39 22.27
CA LEU A 174 -23.52 6.08 23.28
C LEU A 174 -24.18 5.62 24.58
N GLU A 175 -25.28 6.25 25.01
CA GLU A 175 -26.07 5.85 26.18
C GLU A 175 -26.66 4.42 25.98
N ASP A 176 -27.30 4.14 24.84
CA ASP A 176 -27.80 2.80 24.46
C ASP A 176 -26.66 1.74 24.39
N ALA A 177 -25.48 2.11 23.89
CA ALA A 177 -24.33 1.20 23.85
C ALA A 177 -23.74 0.91 25.24
N VAL A 178 -23.76 1.88 26.17
CA VAL A 178 -23.31 1.67 27.56
C VAL A 178 -24.36 0.89 28.36
N GLU A 179 -25.66 1.13 28.15
CA GLU A 179 -26.73 0.34 28.77
C GLU A 179 -26.68 -1.14 28.32
N GLN A 180 -26.48 -1.40 27.03
CA GLN A 180 -26.26 -2.77 26.51
C GLN A 180 -24.93 -3.41 27.00
N GLN A 181 -24.00 -2.64 27.55
CA GLN A 181 -22.73 -3.13 28.11
C GLN A 181 -22.71 -3.19 29.64
N SER A 182 -23.64 -2.58 30.37
CA SER A 182 -23.75 -2.72 31.82
C SER A 182 -24.49 -4.00 32.24
N ASP A 183 -25.35 -4.54 31.37
CA ASP A 183 -26.24 -5.68 31.64
C ASP A 183 -25.53 -7.06 31.57
N GLY A 184 -24.43 -7.22 32.32
CA GLY A 184 -23.89 -8.52 32.72
C GLY A 184 -22.93 -9.22 31.74
N ILE A 185 -21.93 -8.49 31.20
CA ILE A 185 -20.88 -9.02 30.30
C ILE A 185 -20.24 -10.33 30.82
N GLN A 186 -20.29 -11.39 30.02
CA GLN A 186 -19.61 -12.68 30.28
C GLN A 186 -18.48 -12.98 29.26
N GLY A 187 -17.80 -11.93 28.81
CA GLY A 187 -16.66 -12.04 27.90
C GLY A 187 -15.47 -12.75 28.56
N LYS A 188 -14.73 -13.51 27.75
CA LYS A 188 -13.50 -14.22 28.14
C LYS A 188 -12.35 -13.85 27.21
N MET A 189 -11.16 -13.62 27.76
CA MET A 189 -9.91 -13.54 27.01
C MET A 189 -9.09 -14.81 27.25
N ARG A 190 -8.84 -15.58 26.19
CA ARG A 190 -7.96 -16.76 26.20
C ARG A 190 -6.64 -16.43 25.52
N VAL A 191 -5.53 -16.56 26.25
CA VAL A 191 -4.17 -16.43 25.72
C VAL A 191 -3.58 -17.84 25.57
N GLU A 192 -3.21 -18.21 24.34
CA GLU A 192 -2.51 -19.46 24.01
C GLU A 192 -1.06 -19.15 23.65
N ALA A 193 -0.08 -19.85 24.21
CA ALA A 193 1.34 -19.67 23.88
C ALA A 193 2.06 -21.03 23.96
N GLY A 194 2.48 -21.56 22.81
CA GLY A 194 2.99 -22.94 22.74
C GLY A 194 1.92 -23.96 23.14
N ASP A 195 2.18 -24.73 24.19
CA ASP A 195 1.25 -25.69 24.82
C ASP A 195 0.47 -25.10 26.01
N ARG A 196 0.78 -23.86 26.42
CA ARG A 196 0.12 -23.19 27.54
C ARG A 196 -1.13 -22.44 27.09
N THR A 197 -2.17 -22.49 27.92
CA THR A 197 -3.40 -21.70 27.74
C THR A 197 -3.79 -21.06 29.07
N ILE A 198 -4.13 -19.78 29.05
CA ILE A 198 -4.62 -19.02 30.21
C ILE A 198 -5.95 -18.35 29.81
N GLU A 199 -6.95 -18.39 30.68
CA GLU A 199 -8.20 -17.65 30.50
C GLU A 199 -8.38 -16.57 31.58
N PHE A 200 -8.96 -15.46 31.17
CA PHE A 200 -9.39 -14.35 32.02
C PHE A 200 -10.85 -14.03 31.71
N ASP A 201 -11.68 -13.88 32.74
CA ASP A 201 -13.04 -13.35 32.58
C ASP A 201 -13.01 -11.81 32.53
N PHE A 202 -14.04 -11.17 31.98
CA PHE A 202 -14.14 -9.71 31.91
C PHE A 202 -14.43 -9.09 33.31
N PRO A 203 -13.85 -7.93 33.68
CA PRO A 203 -12.88 -7.13 32.93
C PRO A 203 -11.49 -7.78 32.86
N PHE A 204 -10.90 -7.74 31.66
CA PHE A 204 -9.59 -8.34 31.40
C PHE A 204 -8.45 -7.58 32.10
N PRO A 205 -7.35 -8.25 32.49
CA PRO A 205 -6.25 -7.60 33.20
C PRO A 205 -5.42 -6.67 32.29
N ASP A 206 -4.99 -5.54 32.85
CA ASP A 206 -4.08 -4.56 32.21
C ASP A 206 -2.71 -5.15 31.80
N GLN A 207 -2.37 -6.33 32.34
CA GLN A 207 -1.13 -7.04 32.05
C GLN A 207 -1.32 -8.55 32.13
N VAL A 208 -0.95 -9.26 31.07
CA VAL A 208 -0.77 -10.72 31.04
C VAL A 208 0.73 -11.02 31.09
N VAL A 209 1.14 -11.90 32.00
CA VAL A 209 2.53 -12.36 32.12
C VAL A 209 2.62 -13.81 31.69
N LEU A 210 3.50 -14.10 30.74
CA LEU A 210 3.81 -15.44 30.25
C LEU A 210 5.26 -15.76 30.60
N ASP A 211 5.46 -16.64 31.57
CA ASP A 211 6.78 -17.12 32.00
C ASP A 211 7.16 -18.45 31.31
N GLY A 212 8.44 -18.81 31.34
CA GLY A 212 8.92 -20.15 30.98
C GLY A 212 8.57 -20.62 29.56
N LEU A 213 8.47 -19.68 28.61
CA LEU A 213 8.23 -19.99 27.20
C LEU A 213 9.49 -20.61 26.55
N PRO A 214 9.34 -21.55 25.59
CA PRO A 214 10.48 -22.22 24.99
C PRO A 214 11.33 -21.26 24.14
N LEU A 215 12.65 -21.48 24.15
CA LEU A 215 13.59 -20.75 23.31
C LEU A 215 13.32 -21.00 21.81
N GLY A 216 13.46 -19.96 21.01
CA GLY A 216 13.10 -19.93 19.59
C GLY A 216 11.75 -19.24 19.32
N GLU A 217 11.16 -19.53 18.17
CA GLU A 217 9.90 -18.94 17.71
C GLU A 217 8.69 -19.54 18.43
N THR A 218 8.04 -18.76 19.29
CA THR A 218 6.75 -19.13 19.92
C THR A 218 5.61 -18.36 19.25
N LEU A 219 4.60 -19.09 18.75
CA LEU A 219 3.31 -18.51 18.36
C LEU A 219 2.48 -18.23 19.61
N ILE A 220 2.05 -16.99 19.76
CA ILE A 220 1.10 -16.54 20.77
C ILE A 220 -0.20 -16.18 20.07
N LYS A 221 -1.34 -16.61 20.60
CA LYS A 221 -2.67 -16.19 20.16
C LYS A 221 -3.43 -15.58 21.32
N ILE A 222 -4.27 -14.59 21.03
CA ILE A 222 -5.19 -14.00 22.00
C ILE A 222 -6.59 -14.04 21.39
N THR A 223 -7.47 -14.80 22.01
CA THR A 223 -8.86 -14.99 21.58
C THR A 223 -9.79 -14.29 22.57
N LEU A 224 -10.67 -13.41 22.09
CA LEU A 224 -11.81 -12.95 22.88
C LEU A 224 -13.03 -13.80 22.52
N VAL A 225 -13.73 -14.28 23.52
CA VAL A 225 -14.91 -15.17 23.41
C VAL A 225 -16.09 -14.49 24.08
N LYS A 226 -17.24 -14.46 23.39
CA LYS A 226 -18.48 -13.79 23.85
C LYS A 226 -18.28 -12.34 24.29
N PHE A 227 -17.63 -11.55 23.44
CA PHE A 227 -17.52 -10.12 23.68
C PHE A 227 -18.75 -9.41 23.10
N PRO A 228 -19.50 -8.60 23.88
CA PRO A 228 -20.74 -8.00 23.42
C PRO A 228 -20.49 -6.88 22.41
N GLY A 229 -20.86 -7.14 21.16
CA GLY A 229 -20.97 -6.14 20.10
C GLY A 229 -22.28 -5.36 20.22
N TYR A 230 -22.22 -4.07 19.90
CA TYR A 230 -23.37 -3.17 19.90
C TYR A 230 -24.01 -3.10 18.51
N ASN A 231 -25.20 -3.69 18.39
CA ASN A 231 -26.08 -3.54 17.23
C ASN A 231 -27.39 -2.87 17.72
N PRO A 232 -27.84 -1.74 17.16
CA PRO A 232 -28.97 -0.98 17.72
C PRO A 232 -30.24 -1.82 17.96
N GLY A 233 -30.56 -2.06 19.24
CA GLY A 233 -31.69 -2.88 19.69
C GLY A 233 -31.46 -4.40 19.71
N LYS A 234 -30.22 -4.90 19.59
CA LYS A 234 -29.85 -6.32 19.70
C LYS A 234 -28.44 -6.54 20.28
N PRO A 235 -28.29 -7.34 21.35
CA PRO A 235 -26.98 -7.85 21.76
C PRO A 235 -26.37 -8.77 20.69
N VAL A 236 -25.07 -8.65 20.43
CA VAL A 236 -24.31 -9.54 19.53
C VAL A 236 -23.18 -10.23 20.28
N ASP A 237 -23.24 -11.56 20.42
CA ASP A 237 -22.13 -12.37 20.95
C ASP A 237 -21.04 -12.48 19.87
N SER A 238 -20.01 -11.62 19.92
CA SER A 238 -18.86 -11.68 19.01
C SER A 238 -17.73 -12.55 19.58
N SER A 239 -16.79 -12.98 18.73
CA SER A 239 -15.54 -13.64 19.13
C SER A 239 -14.45 -13.40 18.09
N THR A 240 -13.20 -13.23 18.52
CA THR A 240 -12.07 -12.87 17.65
C THR A 240 -10.80 -13.59 18.09
N THR A 241 -9.84 -13.82 17.19
CA THR A 241 -8.52 -14.39 17.52
C THR A 241 -7.41 -13.65 16.78
N SER A 242 -6.61 -12.86 17.50
CA SER A 242 -5.36 -12.31 16.97
C SER A 242 -4.18 -13.25 17.29
N SER A 243 -3.09 -13.16 16.53
CA SER A 243 -1.88 -13.95 16.79
C SER A 243 -0.58 -13.25 16.37
N MET A 244 0.47 -13.43 17.18
CA MET A 244 1.82 -12.90 16.96
C MET A 244 2.86 -14.02 17.09
N ARG A 245 4.04 -13.82 16.49
CA ARG A 245 5.21 -14.71 16.67
C ARG A 245 6.29 -13.95 17.43
N VAL A 246 6.71 -14.49 18.58
CA VAL A 246 7.75 -13.90 19.42
C VAL A 246 8.94 -14.83 19.46
N TRP A 247 10.14 -14.30 19.21
CA TRP A 247 11.39 -15.07 19.24
C TRP A 247 12.09 -14.93 20.58
N PHE A 248 12.10 -16.00 21.38
CA PHE A 248 12.76 -16.03 22.68
C PHE A 248 14.21 -16.47 22.55
N ALA A 249 15.14 -15.57 22.85
CA ALA A 249 16.56 -15.84 22.91
C ALA A 249 17.07 -15.66 24.35
N ARG A 250 18.13 -16.37 24.74
CA ARG A 250 18.75 -16.16 26.06
C ARG A 250 19.39 -14.77 26.13
N GLU A 251 19.43 -14.19 27.32
CA GLU A 251 20.17 -12.95 27.56
C GLU A 251 21.65 -13.15 27.18
N GLY A 252 22.15 -12.36 26.22
CA GLY A 252 23.46 -12.55 25.57
C GLY A 252 23.40 -13.05 24.13
N CYS A 253 22.32 -13.74 23.72
CA CYS A 253 22.08 -14.16 22.33
C CYS A 253 21.68 -12.97 21.44
N VAL A 254 22.64 -12.12 21.05
CA VAL A 254 22.47 -11.20 19.90
C VAL A 254 22.79 -11.99 18.63
N PRO A 255 21.84 -12.18 17.68
CA PRO A 255 22.15 -12.77 16.39
C PRO A 255 23.24 -11.96 15.69
N LYS A 256 24.34 -12.61 15.32
CA LYS A 256 25.40 -11.98 14.54
C LYS A 256 24.96 -11.97 13.07
N GLU A 257 25.11 -10.83 12.40
CA GLU A 257 24.56 -10.59 11.07
C GLU A 257 25.03 -11.60 10.01
N VAL A 258 24.10 -11.96 9.13
CA VAL A 258 24.35 -12.71 7.89
C VAL A 258 24.63 -11.67 6.80
N THR A 259 25.86 -11.59 6.30
CA THR A 259 26.22 -10.63 5.25
C THR A 259 26.37 -11.31 3.89
N GLY A 260 26.18 -10.55 2.80
CA GLY A 260 26.22 -11.05 1.41
C GLY A 260 24.85 -11.53 0.88
N LEU A 261 23.94 -11.93 1.77
CA LEU A 261 22.55 -12.24 1.45
C LEU A 261 21.62 -11.04 1.68
N ARG A 262 20.69 -10.85 0.75
CA ARG A 262 19.49 -10.01 0.89
C ARG A 262 18.27 -10.92 1.00
N GLU A 263 17.40 -10.68 1.98
CA GLU A 263 16.04 -11.26 1.99
C GLU A 263 15.32 -10.86 0.69
N GLY A 264 14.50 -11.74 0.12
CA GLY A 264 13.83 -11.50 -1.17
C GLY A 264 14.73 -11.63 -2.41
N GLY A 265 16.05 -11.64 -2.23
CA GLY A 265 17.04 -11.61 -3.30
C GLY A 265 17.05 -12.86 -4.19
N LEU A 266 17.42 -12.66 -5.45
CA LEU A 266 17.48 -13.71 -6.47
C LEU A 266 18.93 -13.95 -6.90
N TYR A 267 19.42 -15.16 -6.71
CA TYR A 267 20.81 -15.57 -6.90
C TYR A 267 20.92 -16.58 -8.05
N SER A 268 22.07 -16.59 -8.74
CA SER A 268 22.24 -17.34 -10.00
C SER A 268 23.67 -17.81 -10.14
N GLY A 269 23.87 -19.03 -10.65
CA GLY A 269 25.20 -19.64 -10.83
C GLY A 269 25.61 -20.61 -9.72
N GLY A 270 24.65 -21.14 -8.95
CA GLY A 270 24.85 -22.15 -7.91
C GLY A 270 25.45 -21.62 -6.62
N MET A 271 26.44 -20.71 -6.70
CA MET A 271 27.18 -20.21 -5.54
C MET A 271 26.63 -18.91 -4.93
N VAL A 272 26.43 -18.92 -3.61
CA VAL A 272 26.15 -17.73 -2.79
C VAL A 272 27.27 -17.53 -1.76
N ARG A 273 27.74 -16.28 -1.57
CA ARG A 273 28.67 -15.93 -0.49
C ARG A 273 27.93 -15.44 0.74
N VAL A 274 28.22 -16.06 1.87
CA VAL A 274 27.67 -15.69 3.18
C VAL A 274 28.80 -15.39 4.15
N GLY A 275 28.80 -14.20 4.74
CA GLY A 275 29.71 -13.86 5.84
C GLY A 275 29.17 -14.40 7.16
N LEU A 276 29.94 -15.28 7.83
CA LEU A 276 29.52 -15.99 9.04
C LEU A 276 30.22 -15.51 10.32
N ARG A 277 29.49 -15.56 11.44
CA ARG A 277 30.05 -15.58 12.81
C ARG A 277 29.40 -16.67 13.68
N GLY A 278 29.30 -17.87 13.14
CA GLY A 278 28.68 -19.03 13.77
C GLY A 278 28.75 -20.25 12.85
N CYS A 279 27.98 -21.28 13.16
CA CYS A 279 27.69 -22.39 12.27
C CYS A 279 26.53 -22.04 11.35
N LEU A 280 26.65 -22.35 10.06
CA LEU A 280 25.61 -22.11 9.08
C LEU A 280 24.57 -23.23 9.05
N ILE A 281 23.30 -22.83 9.00
CA ILE A 281 22.13 -23.66 8.74
C ILE A 281 21.51 -23.22 7.41
N VAL A 282 21.16 -24.17 6.55
CA VAL A 282 20.41 -23.96 5.31
C VAL A 282 19.16 -24.86 5.37
N ASP A 283 17.97 -24.28 5.21
CA ASP A 283 16.68 -24.99 5.20
C ASP A 283 16.41 -25.87 6.43
N GLY A 284 17.03 -25.53 7.56
CA GLY A 284 16.97 -26.27 8.82
C GLY A 284 18.10 -27.30 9.03
N GLU A 285 18.91 -27.58 8.01
CA GLU A 285 20.06 -28.49 8.11
C GLU A 285 21.38 -27.72 8.36
N ARG A 286 22.16 -28.16 9.36
CA ARG A 286 23.52 -27.64 9.58
C ARG A 286 24.45 -28.10 8.47
N THR A 287 25.04 -27.16 7.74
CA THR A 287 26.04 -27.44 6.67
C THR A 287 27.38 -27.97 7.19
N GLY A 288 27.62 -27.88 8.50
CA GLY A 288 28.91 -28.18 9.13
C GLY A 288 29.97 -27.08 8.94
N GLN A 289 29.69 -26.03 8.17
CA GLN A 289 30.57 -24.88 7.99
C GLN A 289 30.37 -23.92 9.16
N CYS A 290 31.42 -23.69 9.95
CA CYS A 290 31.40 -22.79 11.10
C CYS A 290 32.67 -21.93 11.14
N GLY A 291 32.52 -20.63 11.40
CA GLY A 291 33.67 -19.70 11.50
C GLY A 291 33.30 -18.33 12.06
N GLU A 292 34.32 -17.53 12.38
CA GLU A 292 34.16 -16.12 12.75
C GLU A 292 34.82 -15.20 11.71
N ASN A 293 34.00 -14.41 11.00
CA ASN A 293 34.38 -13.56 9.86
C ASN A 293 34.86 -14.37 8.65
N GLN A 294 34.30 -15.56 8.44
CA GLN A 294 34.57 -16.37 7.25
C GLN A 294 33.50 -16.12 6.19
N GLU A 295 33.90 -15.76 4.97
CA GLU A 295 33.04 -15.93 3.79
C GLU A 295 32.95 -17.42 3.45
N VAL A 296 31.72 -17.90 3.29
CA VAL A 296 31.43 -19.27 2.86
C VAL A 296 30.69 -19.22 1.53
N GLU A 297 31.20 -19.94 0.53
CA GLU A 297 30.51 -20.20 -0.72
C GLU A 297 29.60 -21.44 -0.57
N LEU A 298 28.33 -21.28 -0.91
CA LEU A 298 27.30 -22.31 -0.84
C LEU A 298 26.85 -22.68 -2.25
N GLU A 299 27.13 -23.91 -2.66
CA GLU A 299 26.51 -24.49 -3.85
C GLU A 299 25.11 -25.00 -3.46
N LEU A 300 24.08 -24.35 -4.00
CA LEU A 300 22.67 -24.64 -3.71
C LEU A 300 21.92 -25.04 -4.99
N GLU A 301 20.89 -25.88 -4.82
CA GLU A 301 19.98 -26.24 -5.89
C GLU A 301 19.08 -25.06 -6.31
N THR A 302 18.14 -25.30 -7.22
CA THR A 302 17.28 -24.24 -7.79
C THR A 302 15.93 -24.22 -7.06
N GLY A 303 15.69 -23.19 -6.26
CA GLY A 303 14.48 -23.05 -5.46
C GLY A 303 14.57 -21.94 -4.41
N ARG A 304 13.61 -21.90 -3.49
CA ARG A 304 13.64 -21.01 -2.33
C ARG A 304 14.45 -21.65 -1.20
N HIS A 305 15.37 -20.89 -0.63
CA HIS A 305 16.22 -21.31 0.49
C HIS A 305 16.10 -20.35 1.66
N VAL A 306 16.30 -20.85 2.88
CA VAL A 306 16.36 -20.07 4.12
C VAL A 306 17.70 -20.30 4.82
N VAL A 307 18.50 -19.25 4.95
CA VAL A 307 19.79 -19.28 5.64
C VAL A 307 19.66 -18.73 7.06
N GLN A 308 20.17 -19.49 8.03
CA GLN A 308 20.28 -19.11 9.45
C GLN A 308 21.71 -19.31 9.94
N VAL A 309 22.12 -18.57 10.96
CA VAL A 309 23.41 -18.73 11.63
C VAL A 309 23.19 -19.05 13.11
N GLU A 310 23.82 -20.12 13.57
CA GLU A 310 23.79 -20.58 14.95
C GLU A 310 25.11 -20.24 15.67
N SER A 311 25.02 -19.55 16.81
CA SER A 311 26.19 -19.29 17.65
C SER A 311 26.65 -20.56 18.39
N GLY A 312 27.89 -20.57 18.88
CA GLY A 312 28.41 -21.67 19.71
C GLY A 312 27.67 -21.91 21.03
N GLU A 313 26.70 -21.07 21.40
CA GLU A 313 25.86 -21.18 22.59
C GLU A 313 24.43 -21.68 22.27
N GLY A 314 24.16 -22.02 21.00
CA GLY A 314 22.84 -22.47 20.52
C GLY A 314 21.88 -21.35 20.14
N CYS A 315 22.37 -20.11 19.99
CA CYS A 315 21.55 -18.98 19.54
C CYS A 315 21.39 -19.04 18.01
N ILE A 316 20.22 -19.43 17.50
CA ILE A 316 19.92 -19.41 16.05
C ILE A 316 19.38 -18.02 15.66
N SER A 317 19.83 -17.49 14.52
CA SER A 317 19.35 -16.22 13.95
C SER A 317 17.94 -16.32 13.34
N PRO A 318 17.27 -15.18 13.10
CA PRO A 318 16.24 -15.09 12.06
C PRO A 318 16.76 -15.67 10.73
N GLY A 319 15.88 -16.29 9.95
CA GLY A 319 16.23 -16.91 8.68
C GLY A 319 16.03 -15.96 7.51
N ILE A 320 17.11 -15.70 6.75
CA ILE A 320 17.02 -14.91 5.52
C ILE A 320 16.52 -15.81 4.39
N ALA A 321 15.33 -15.51 3.87
CA ALA A 321 14.75 -16.20 2.73
C ALA A 321 15.21 -15.56 1.40
N PHE A 322 15.77 -16.37 0.51
CA PHE A 322 16.19 -15.96 -0.84
C PHE A 322 15.87 -17.07 -1.85
N GLU A 323 16.10 -16.81 -3.13
CA GLU A 323 15.74 -17.72 -4.22
C GLU A 323 16.92 -17.93 -5.17
N MET A 324 17.22 -19.20 -5.45
CA MET A 324 18.27 -19.67 -6.33
C MET A 324 17.67 -20.05 -7.68
N ASN A 325 18.06 -19.37 -8.75
CA ASN A 325 17.59 -19.68 -10.09
C ASN A 325 18.55 -20.60 -10.84
N ALA A 326 17.98 -21.50 -11.64
CA ALA A 326 18.70 -22.28 -12.64
C ALA A 326 19.56 -21.35 -13.50
N SER A 327 20.81 -21.74 -13.77
CA SER A 327 21.85 -20.86 -14.30
C SER A 327 21.41 -20.11 -15.57
N ALA A 328 21.12 -18.82 -15.41
CA ALA A 328 21.19 -17.83 -16.48
C ALA A 328 22.65 -17.76 -16.95
N SER A 329 23.00 -18.65 -17.88
CA SER A 329 24.37 -18.91 -18.33
C SER A 329 24.76 -17.93 -19.43
N GLY A 330 24.79 -16.65 -19.05
CA GLY A 330 25.09 -15.50 -19.89
C GLY A 330 24.17 -14.32 -19.57
N ASP A 331 24.77 -13.17 -19.28
CA ASP A 331 24.38 -11.75 -19.47
C ASP A 331 22.93 -11.26 -19.25
N ASP A 332 21.97 -12.08 -18.80
CA ASP A 332 20.56 -11.69 -18.57
C ASP A 332 20.38 -10.75 -17.34
N ARG A 333 21.49 -10.37 -16.68
CA ARG A 333 21.60 -9.31 -15.66
C ARG A 333 22.23 -8.01 -16.20
N ASP A 334 22.79 -8.05 -17.40
CA ASP A 334 23.59 -6.96 -18.01
C ASP A 334 22.81 -6.18 -19.06
N SER A 335 21.55 -6.55 -19.33
CA SER A 335 20.56 -5.65 -19.94
C SER A 335 20.31 -4.47 -18.99
N GLU A 336 21.00 -3.35 -19.20
CA GLU A 336 20.84 -2.15 -18.39
C GLU A 336 19.38 -1.66 -18.48
N ILE A 337 18.72 -1.53 -17.33
CA ILE A 337 17.39 -0.93 -17.21
C ILE A 337 17.55 0.43 -16.54
N VAL A 338 17.17 1.48 -17.26
CA VAL A 338 17.00 2.83 -16.72
C VAL A 338 15.54 2.96 -16.26
N VAL A 339 15.35 3.21 -14.96
CA VAL A 339 14.02 3.47 -14.40
C VAL A 339 13.58 4.87 -14.80
N VAL A 340 12.36 5.06 -15.26
CA VAL A 340 11.82 6.37 -15.65
C VAL A 340 10.53 6.65 -14.90
N THR A 341 10.40 7.86 -14.33
CA THR A 341 9.16 8.31 -13.71
C THR A 341 8.97 9.82 -13.88
N ALA A 342 7.75 10.30 -13.64
CA ALA A 342 7.41 11.72 -13.63
C ALA A 342 6.24 11.97 -12.68
N CYS A 343 6.24 13.11 -11.98
CA CYS A 343 5.10 13.54 -11.19
C CYS A 343 5.08 15.04 -10.92
N THR A 344 3.96 15.53 -10.40
CA THR A 344 3.83 16.87 -9.81
C THR A 344 4.27 16.85 -8.34
N GLN A 345 4.47 18.04 -7.76
CA GLN A 345 4.83 18.27 -6.35
C GLN A 345 4.02 17.41 -5.38
N ARG A 346 2.71 17.29 -5.62
CA ARG A 346 1.80 16.51 -4.76
C ARG A 346 2.25 15.06 -4.53
N TYR A 347 2.86 14.39 -5.51
CA TYR A 347 3.32 13.01 -5.34
C TYR A 347 4.61 12.90 -4.51
N LEU A 348 5.38 13.99 -4.40
CA LEU A 348 6.49 14.13 -3.45
C LEU A 348 5.94 14.38 -2.03
N ASP A 349 4.93 15.25 -1.92
CA ASP A 349 4.27 15.60 -0.65
C ASP A 349 3.47 14.42 -0.04
N ASP A 350 2.72 13.68 -0.86
CA ASP A 350 1.94 12.48 -0.49
C ASP A 350 2.85 11.25 -0.21
N GLY A 351 4.18 11.42 -0.13
CA GLY A 351 5.21 10.40 0.12
C GLY A 351 5.47 9.43 -1.06
N ARG A 352 4.56 9.39 -2.04
CA ARG A 352 4.49 8.38 -3.12
C ARG A 352 5.78 8.26 -3.92
N LEU A 353 6.37 9.38 -4.35
CA LEU A 353 7.65 9.38 -5.09
C LEU A 353 8.81 8.90 -4.21
N LYS A 354 8.88 9.35 -2.94
CA LYS A 354 9.92 8.93 -1.99
C LYS A 354 9.86 7.42 -1.77
N ASN A 355 8.66 6.85 -1.73
CA ASN A 355 8.45 5.42 -1.60
C ASN A 355 8.93 4.64 -2.83
N LEU A 356 8.59 5.10 -4.04
CA LEU A 356 9.09 4.50 -5.29
C LEU A 356 10.63 4.48 -5.30
N ILE A 357 11.26 5.65 -5.10
CA ILE A 357 12.71 5.79 -5.14
C ILE A 357 13.41 4.97 -4.05
N GLY A 358 12.91 5.02 -2.80
CA GLY A 358 13.43 4.20 -1.71
C GLY A 358 13.27 2.70 -1.94
N SER A 359 12.19 2.28 -2.60
CA SER A 359 12.00 0.87 -2.96
C SER A 359 12.98 0.40 -4.04
N VAL A 360 13.31 1.26 -5.03
CA VAL A 360 14.35 0.97 -6.02
C VAL A 360 15.72 0.89 -5.34
N HIS A 361 16.09 1.87 -4.50
CA HIS A 361 17.37 1.85 -3.77
C HIS A 361 17.55 0.63 -2.85
N LEU A 362 16.46 0.12 -2.27
CA LEU A 362 16.51 -1.07 -1.41
C LEU A 362 16.75 -2.35 -2.22
N TRP A 363 15.96 -2.56 -3.27
CA TRP A 363 15.92 -3.84 -3.98
C TRP A 363 17.03 -3.99 -5.03
N GLU A 364 17.42 -2.89 -5.69
CA GLU A 364 18.37 -2.89 -6.80
C GLU A 364 19.82 -2.56 -6.37
N LYS A 365 20.69 -2.32 -7.36
CA LYS A 365 22.07 -1.85 -7.16
C LYS A 365 22.08 -0.35 -6.83
N GLU A 366 23.09 0.14 -6.10
CA GLU A 366 23.20 1.57 -5.76
C GLU A 366 23.52 2.46 -6.98
N GLU A 367 23.98 1.84 -8.07
CA GLU A 367 24.27 2.45 -9.37
C GLU A 367 23.06 2.48 -10.30
N THR A 368 21.90 1.95 -9.89
CA THR A 368 20.69 1.88 -10.72
C THR A 368 20.22 3.27 -11.10
N ARG A 369 20.26 3.59 -12.39
CA ARG A 369 19.97 4.91 -12.91
C ARG A 369 18.46 5.15 -12.98
N ILE A 370 18.05 6.27 -12.40
CA ILE A 370 16.64 6.68 -12.35
C ILE A 370 16.54 8.04 -13.03
N VAL A 371 15.67 8.18 -14.03
CA VAL A 371 15.38 9.44 -14.70
C VAL A 371 14.03 9.96 -14.21
N PHE A 372 14.04 11.13 -13.58
CA PHE A 372 12.85 11.84 -13.13
C PHE A 372 12.55 12.99 -14.10
N TYR A 373 11.38 12.98 -14.74
CA TYR A 373 10.90 14.13 -15.52
C TYR A 373 10.00 15.02 -14.67
N ASP A 374 10.28 16.32 -14.65
CA ASP A 374 9.42 17.31 -14.01
C ASP A 374 8.20 17.66 -14.86
N ILE A 375 7.00 17.42 -14.32
CA ILE A 375 5.70 17.82 -14.89
C ILE A 375 4.89 18.75 -13.98
N GLY A 376 5.52 19.39 -12.99
CA GLY A 376 4.86 20.32 -12.05
C GLY A 376 5.36 20.24 -10.61
N MET A 377 6.68 20.17 -10.42
CA MET A 377 7.41 20.16 -9.15
C MET A 377 7.84 21.59 -8.76
N SER A 378 7.94 21.89 -7.47
CA SER A 378 8.47 23.19 -7.01
C SER A 378 10.00 23.27 -7.21
N ALA A 379 10.60 24.44 -6.97
CA ALA A 379 12.06 24.58 -7.01
C ALA A 379 12.73 23.72 -5.92
N GLU A 380 12.15 23.75 -4.72
CA GLU A 380 12.55 22.99 -3.54
C GLU A 380 12.35 21.48 -3.74
N GLY A 381 11.22 21.07 -4.33
CA GLY A 381 10.96 19.68 -4.69
C GLY A 381 11.93 19.16 -5.75
N LYS A 382 12.30 19.99 -6.75
CA LYS A 382 13.35 19.65 -7.71
C LYS A 382 14.72 19.55 -7.06
N GLU A 383 15.06 20.45 -6.12
CA GLU A 383 16.30 20.37 -5.35
C GLU A 383 16.36 19.07 -4.52
N GLU A 384 15.29 18.72 -3.78
CA GLU A 384 15.18 17.46 -3.04
C GLU A 384 15.38 16.24 -3.97
N VAL A 385 14.59 16.11 -5.03
CA VAL A 385 14.67 14.96 -5.96
C VAL A 385 16.05 14.91 -6.64
N SER A 386 16.66 16.05 -6.95
CA SER A 386 18.02 16.10 -7.53
C SER A 386 19.12 15.68 -6.55
N SER A 387 18.88 15.72 -5.23
CA SER A 387 19.85 15.32 -4.21
C SER A 387 19.93 13.81 -3.97
N TRP A 388 18.95 13.04 -4.47
CA TRP A 388 18.90 11.59 -4.30
C TRP A 388 19.91 10.85 -5.20
N LYS A 389 20.53 9.79 -4.68
CA LYS A 389 21.48 8.93 -5.40
C LYS A 389 20.79 8.29 -6.62
N GLY A 390 21.55 8.02 -7.69
CA GLY A 390 21.02 7.43 -8.93
C GLY A 390 20.06 8.31 -9.76
N VAL A 391 19.45 9.35 -9.16
CA VAL A 391 18.40 10.17 -9.81
C VAL A 391 18.97 11.28 -10.69
N GLU A 392 18.57 11.30 -11.95
CA GLU A 392 18.78 12.36 -12.93
C GLU A 392 17.46 13.14 -13.13
N VAL A 393 17.40 14.40 -12.71
CA VAL A 393 16.24 15.27 -12.95
C VAL A 393 16.34 15.88 -14.35
N ARG A 394 15.31 15.68 -15.17
CA ARG A 394 15.15 16.25 -16.52
C ARG A 394 13.98 17.21 -16.58
N ASP A 395 14.17 18.32 -17.28
CA ASP A 395 13.05 19.07 -17.85
C ASP A 395 12.36 18.23 -18.94
N VAL A 396 11.05 18.41 -19.11
CA VAL A 396 10.33 17.83 -20.24
C VAL A 396 10.89 18.33 -21.59
N PRO A 397 10.94 17.47 -22.63
CA PRO A 397 11.34 17.90 -23.96
C PRO A 397 10.40 18.98 -24.48
N LYS A 398 10.93 19.92 -25.28
CA LYS A 398 10.16 20.95 -26.02
C LYS A 398 9.96 20.60 -27.49
N TYR A 399 10.77 19.67 -27.98
CA TYR A 399 10.75 19.10 -29.31
C TYR A 399 11.11 17.62 -29.20
N ILE A 400 10.51 16.78 -30.03
CA ILE A 400 10.79 15.34 -30.07
C ILE A 400 10.91 14.90 -31.52
N GLU A 401 11.88 14.04 -31.83
CA GLU A 401 12.03 13.46 -33.17
C GLU A 401 11.30 12.11 -33.23
N VAL A 402 10.14 12.08 -33.88
CA VAL A 402 9.28 10.91 -33.99
C VAL A 402 9.00 10.62 -35.46
N GLN A 403 9.12 9.37 -35.90
CA GLN A 403 8.94 8.96 -37.30
C GLN A 403 9.77 9.80 -38.31
N GLY A 404 10.96 10.23 -37.91
CA GLY A 404 11.87 11.08 -38.71
C GLY A 404 11.42 12.55 -38.86
N GLN A 405 10.53 13.04 -37.98
CA GLN A 405 10.08 14.43 -37.95
C GLN A 405 10.31 15.04 -36.56
N VAL A 406 10.94 16.21 -36.52
CA VAL A 406 11.07 17.00 -35.29
C VAL A 406 9.79 17.81 -35.07
N VAL A 407 9.02 17.44 -34.05
CA VAL A 407 7.73 18.05 -33.72
C VAL A 407 7.82 18.78 -32.38
N SER A 408 7.24 19.97 -32.26
CA SER A 408 7.13 20.70 -31.00
C SER A 408 6.11 20.04 -30.07
N THR A 409 6.42 19.93 -28.79
CA THR A 409 5.54 19.37 -27.75
C THR A 409 4.83 20.52 -27.01
N PRO A 410 3.50 20.71 -27.16
CA PRO A 410 2.77 21.79 -26.47
C PRO A 410 2.78 21.62 -24.94
N ASP A 411 2.72 22.73 -24.19
CA ASP A 411 2.73 22.72 -22.72
C ASP A 411 1.52 21.93 -22.16
N GLU A 412 0.39 21.91 -22.88
CA GLU A 412 -0.81 21.15 -22.53
C GLU A 412 -0.63 19.62 -22.55
N VAL A 413 0.43 19.10 -23.17
CA VAL A 413 0.79 17.68 -23.11
C VAL A 413 1.27 17.32 -21.70
N PHE A 414 1.92 18.26 -21.01
CA PHE A 414 2.51 18.09 -19.69
C PHE A 414 1.55 18.47 -18.54
N ASP A 415 0.30 18.81 -18.86
CA ASP A 415 -0.80 18.84 -17.90
C ASP A 415 -1.01 17.45 -17.28
N GLY A 416 -0.57 17.29 -16.03
CA GLY A 416 -0.65 16.03 -15.29
C GLY A 416 -2.06 15.47 -15.11
N SER A 417 -3.13 16.26 -15.34
CA SER A 417 -4.51 15.77 -15.34
C SER A 417 -4.90 15.04 -16.64
N ARG A 418 -4.16 15.27 -17.73
CA ARG A 418 -4.41 14.74 -19.08
C ARG A 418 -3.64 13.46 -19.41
N TYR A 419 -2.62 13.11 -18.63
CA TYR A 419 -1.77 11.90 -18.80
C TYR A 419 -1.01 11.79 -20.15
N ALA A 420 -1.12 12.78 -21.05
CA ALA A 420 -0.52 12.76 -22.39
C ALA A 420 1.02 12.86 -22.38
N PHE A 421 1.62 13.31 -21.27
CA PHE A 421 3.07 13.38 -21.09
C PHE A 421 3.75 12.01 -21.15
N LYS A 422 3.09 10.93 -20.69
CA LYS A 422 3.74 9.64 -20.46
C LYS A 422 4.37 9.05 -21.73
N PRO A 423 3.67 8.93 -22.88
CA PRO A 423 4.31 8.53 -24.13
C PRO A 423 5.54 9.38 -24.50
N VAL A 424 5.46 10.70 -24.31
CA VAL A 424 6.49 11.66 -24.69
C VAL A 424 7.75 11.52 -23.83
N VAL A 425 7.62 11.43 -22.51
CA VAL A 425 8.79 11.29 -21.61
C VAL A 425 9.40 9.90 -21.65
N VAL A 426 8.60 8.84 -21.83
CA VAL A 426 9.13 7.47 -21.99
C VAL A 426 9.89 7.34 -23.31
N PHE A 427 9.43 7.99 -24.39
CA PHE A 427 10.13 7.97 -25.67
C PHE A 427 11.38 8.86 -25.69
N ASP A 428 11.35 10.06 -25.11
CA ASP A 428 12.54 10.91 -24.94
C ASP A 428 13.60 10.23 -24.07
N ALA A 429 13.20 9.50 -23.03
CA ALA A 429 14.11 8.65 -22.26
C ALA A 429 14.70 7.54 -23.14
N LEU A 430 13.85 6.71 -23.77
CA LEU A 430 14.31 5.60 -24.61
C LEU A 430 15.29 6.06 -25.68
N LYS A 431 15.03 7.18 -26.37
CA LYS A 431 15.92 7.73 -27.40
C LYS A 431 17.22 8.33 -26.89
N ARG A 432 17.34 8.65 -25.59
CA ARG A 432 18.62 9.05 -24.98
C ARG A 432 19.44 7.83 -24.55
N GLU A 433 18.78 6.79 -24.06
CA GLU A 433 19.47 5.59 -23.55
C GLU A 433 19.70 4.49 -24.63
N GLU A 434 19.01 4.57 -25.77
CA GLU A 434 19.19 3.71 -26.97
C GLU A 434 20.66 3.68 -27.44
N ALA A 435 21.39 4.79 -27.31
CA ALA A 435 22.82 4.88 -27.66
C ALA A 435 23.75 4.10 -26.71
N ALA A 436 23.29 3.74 -25.52
CA ALA A 436 23.98 2.83 -24.58
C ALA A 436 23.51 1.37 -24.74
N GLY A 437 22.48 1.11 -25.56
CA GLY A 437 21.80 -0.19 -25.63
C GLY A 437 20.87 -0.46 -24.43
N ALA A 438 20.67 0.51 -23.54
CA ALA A 438 19.88 0.34 -22.34
C ALA A 438 18.37 0.37 -22.63
N SER A 439 17.62 -0.42 -21.87
CA SER A 439 16.16 -0.45 -21.91
C SER A 439 15.56 0.53 -20.90
N VAL A 440 14.35 1.01 -21.17
CA VAL A 440 13.60 1.91 -20.27
C VAL A 440 12.49 1.14 -19.56
N LEU A 441 12.39 1.33 -18.24
CA LEU A 441 11.27 0.86 -17.43
C LEU A 441 10.54 2.05 -16.81
N TRP A 442 9.43 2.44 -17.42
CA TRP A 442 8.50 3.39 -16.81
C TRP A 442 7.82 2.79 -15.58
N LEU A 443 7.77 3.57 -14.50
CA LEU A 443 6.95 3.31 -13.31
C LEU A 443 6.20 4.60 -12.96
N ASP A 444 4.86 4.57 -12.83
CA ASP A 444 4.13 5.73 -12.27
C ASP A 444 4.65 6.02 -10.85
N ALA A 445 4.74 7.29 -10.44
CA ALA A 445 5.21 7.69 -9.10
C ALA A 445 4.31 7.22 -7.93
N GLY A 446 3.30 6.38 -8.18
CA GLY A 446 2.51 5.65 -7.18
C GLY A 446 2.78 4.14 -7.15
N VAL A 447 3.76 3.64 -7.89
CA VAL A 447 4.25 2.25 -7.83
C VAL A 447 5.23 2.09 -6.66
N GLU A 448 5.32 0.90 -6.11
CA GLU A 448 6.42 0.47 -5.24
C GLU A 448 6.99 -0.87 -5.71
N LEU A 449 8.31 -1.01 -5.57
CA LEU A 449 9.04 -2.23 -5.85
C LEU A 449 9.07 -3.10 -4.58
N ARG A 450 8.79 -4.40 -4.71
CA ARG A 450 8.69 -5.36 -3.58
C ARG A 450 9.69 -6.52 -3.68
N ARG A 451 10.35 -6.71 -4.82
CA ARG A 451 11.51 -7.59 -5.08
C ARG A 451 12.38 -6.98 -6.18
N PRO A 452 13.64 -7.43 -6.40
CA PRO A 452 14.47 -6.95 -7.51
C PRO A 452 13.81 -7.17 -8.90
N PHE A 453 14.14 -6.33 -9.87
CA PHE A 453 13.62 -6.34 -11.26
C PHE A 453 13.98 -7.60 -12.08
N ASP A 454 14.56 -8.65 -11.49
CA ASP A 454 15.10 -9.79 -12.25
C ASP A 454 14.00 -10.58 -13.00
N GLY A 455 12.76 -10.60 -12.49
CA GLY A 455 11.60 -11.12 -13.25
C GLY A 455 11.22 -10.23 -14.43
N ILE A 456 11.37 -8.90 -14.30
CA ILE A 456 11.12 -7.92 -15.36
C ILE A 456 12.19 -8.02 -16.44
N ARG A 457 13.48 -8.04 -16.06
CA ARG A 457 14.64 -8.23 -16.96
C ARG A 457 14.43 -9.43 -17.87
N LYS A 458 14.15 -10.60 -17.30
CA LYS A 458 13.90 -11.85 -18.02
C LYS A 458 12.76 -11.74 -19.05
N VAL A 459 11.68 -11.02 -18.73
CA VAL A 459 10.58 -10.79 -19.67
C VAL A 459 10.98 -9.78 -20.76
N MET A 460 11.67 -8.71 -20.41
CA MET A 460 12.16 -7.70 -21.35
C MET A 460 13.19 -8.28 -22.33
N SER A 461 14.15 -9.09 -21.88
CA SER A 461 15.08 -9.84 -22.73
C SER A 461 14.36 -10.79 -23.68
N ALA A 462 13.28 -11.46 -23.23
CA ALA A 462 12.56 -12.44 -24.01
C ALA A 462 11.55 -11.84 -25.01
N LYS A 463 10.97 -10.67 -24.71
CA LYS A 463 9.87 -10.05 -25.50
C LYS A 463 10.21 -8.67 -26.09
N GLY A 464 11.32 -8.06 -25.70
CA GLY A 464 11.63 -6.65 -25.98
C GLY A 464 10.76 -5.64 -25.23
N HIS A 465 9.90 -6.09 -24.29
CA HIS A 465 8.98 -5.25 -23.53
C HIS A 465 8.53 -5.92 -22.23
N PHE A 466 7.95 -5.13 -21.32
CA PHE A 466 7.23 -5.63 -20.15
C PHE A 466 5.99 -4.78 -19.89
N LEU A 467 4.85 -5.43 -19.72
CA LEU A 467 3.54 -4.81 -19.46
C LEU A 467 2.75 -5.72 -18.52
N ILE A 468 1.78 -5.17 -17.79
CA ILE A 468 0.96 -5.89 -16.82
C ILE A 468 -0.49 -5.94 -17.30
N GLU A 469 -1.20 -7.08 -17.16
CA GLU A 469 -2.62 -7.17 -17.52
C GLU A 469 -3.49 -6.44 -16.49
N HIS A 470 -4.30 -5.52 -16.98
CA HIS A 470 -5.39 -4.90 -16.24
C HIS A 470 -6.62 -5.82 -16.26
N GLU A 471 -7.19 -6.07 -15.10
CA GLU A 471 -8.34 -6.96 -14.85
C GLU A 471 -9.59 -6.83 -15.74
N PHE A 472 -9.77 -5.72 -16.46
CA PHE A 472 -10.96 -5.44 -17.29
C PHE A 472 -10.59 -5.59 -18.75
N ARG A 473 -11.24 -6.49 -19.50
CA ARG A 473 -10.91 -6.75 -20.91
C ARG A 473 -11.16 -5.54 -21.83
N PHE A 474 -10.45 -5.51 -22.95
CA PHE A 474 -10.44 -4.42 -23.93
C PHE A 474 -11.22 -4.79 -25.22
N PRO A 475 -11.79 -3.81 -25.94
CA PRO A 475 -12.18 -2.48 -25.49
C PRO A 475 -13.43 -2.55 -24.60
N SER A 476 -13.69 -1.53 -23.78
CA SER A 476 -14.91 -1.46 -22.95
C SER A 476 -15.32 -0.01 -22.71
N LYS A 477 -16.63 0.29 -22.82
CA LYS A 477 -17.20 1.64 -22.81
C LYS A 477 -17.00 2.39 -21.48
N GLN A 478 -16.71 1.69 -20.40
CA GLN A 478 -16.42 2.27 -19.09
C GLN A 478 -15.02 2.92 -19.02
N PHE A 479 -14.09 2.49 -19.87
CA PHE A 479 -12.66 2.82 -19.73
C PHE A 479 -12.00 3.28 -21.02
N HIS A 480 -12.69 3.22 -22.17
CA HIS A 480 -12.11 3.46 -23.48
C HIS A 480 -13.04 4.33 -24.33
N HIS A 481 -12.66 5.59 -24.55
CA HIS A 481 -13.49 6.55 -25.27
C HIS A 481 -13.53 6.24 -26.77
N GLU A 482 -14.74 6.18 -27.36
CA GLU A 482 -14.96 5.72 -28.74
C GLU A 482 -14.19 6.52 -29.79
N LYS A 483 -14.12 7.86 -29.66
CA LYS A 483 -13.31 8.74 -30.53
C LYS A 483 -11.82 8.31 -30.58
N THR A 484 -11.21 7.88 -29.47
CA THR A 484 -9.81 7.41 -29.44
C THR A 484 -9.66 6.07 -30.16
N LEU A 485 -10.64 5.16 -30.02
CA LEU A 485 -10.66 3.88 -30.72
C LEU A 485 -10.80 4.07 -32.23
N GLU A 486 -11.68 4.99 -32.65
CA GLU A 486 -11.89 5.35 -34.06
C GLU A 486 -10.64 5.99 -34.69
N MET A 487 -10.06 7.01 -34.05
CA MET A 487 -8.84 7.69 -34.54
C MET A 487 -7.65 6.73 -34.69
N LEU A 488 -7.57 5.70 -33.83
CA LEU A 488 -6.52 4.68 -33.86
C LEU A 488 -6.94 3.40 -34.60
N GLY A 489 -8.08 3.39 -35.29
CA GLY A 489 -8.51 2.31 -36.19
C GLY A 489 -8.87 0.98 -35.50
N CYS A 490 -9.12 0.98 -34.20
CA CYS A 490 -9.54 -0.22 -33.47
C CYS A 490 -11.04 -0.48 -33.66
N SER A 491 -11.39 -1.61 -34.30
CA SER A 491 -12.76 -1.98 -34.68
C SER A 491 -13.28 -3.23 -33.96
N GLU A 492 -12.71 -3.53 -32.79
CA GLU A 492 -12.92 -4.78 -32.08
C GLU A 492 -14.19 -4.88 -31.24
N LYS A 493 -14.62 -6.12 -31.03
CA LYS A 493 -15.78 -6.41 -30.16
C LYS A 493 -15.46 -6.05 -28.71
N PRO A 494 -16.41 -5.47 -27.95
CA PRO A 494 -16.20 -5.21 -26.53
C PRO A 494 -15.73 -6.44 -25.76
N GLU A 495 -14.79 -6.21 -24.84
CA GLU A 495 -14.22 -7.18 -23.89
C GLU A 495 -13.58 -8.44 -24.52
N SER A 496 -13.29 -8.41 -25.82
CA SER A 496 -12.73 -9.54 -26.58
C SER A 496 -11.24 -9.78 -26.37
N ARG A 497 -10.47 -8.79 -25.91
CA ARG A 497 -8.99 -8.79 -25.94
C ARG A 497 -8.37 -8.49 -24.58
N GLN A 498 -7.11 -8.92 -24.40
CA GLN A 498 -6.27 -8.57 -23.25
C GLN A 498 -6.19 -7.03 -23.10
N HIS A 499 -6.01 -6.53 -21.89
CA HIS A 499 -5.90 -5.10 -21.62
C HIS A 499 -4.62 -4.85 -20.85
N CYS A 500 -3.63 -4.20 -21.46
CA CYS A 500 -2.36 -3.93 -20.79
C CYS A 500 -2.40 -2.56 -20.10
N ALA A 501 -1.98 -2.50 -18.83
CA ALA A 501 -1.91 -1.27 -18.05
C ALA A 501 -0.69 -0.41 -18.45
N THR A 502 -0.80 0.92 -18.35
CA THR A 502 0.32 1.86 -18.61
C THR A 502 1.03 2.34 -17.34
N THR A 503 0.69 1.77 -16.18
CA THR A 503 1.34 2.13 -14.91
C THR A 503 2.76 1.58 -14.78
N VAL A 504 3.06 0.50 -15.50
CA VAL A 504 4.41 -0.02 -15.71
C VAL A 504 4.60 -0.27 -17.21
N ILE A 505 5.67 0.27 -17.81
CA ILE A 505 5.97 0.07 -19.23
C ILE A 505 7.48 -0.15 -19.40
N GLY A 506 7.87 -1.42 -19.57
CA GLY A 506 9.21 -1.78 -20.04
C GLY A 506 9.28 -1.75 -21.56
N VAL A 507 10.28 -1.05 -22.12
CA VAL A 507 10.57 -0.99 -23.55
C VAL A 507 12.07 -1.20 -23.78
N ALA A 508 12.42 -2.22 -24.57
CA ALA A 508 13.78 -2.39 -25.07
C ALA A 508 13.97 -1.67 -26.43
N PRO A 509 15.21 -1.25 -26.77
CA PRO A 509 15.53 -0.74 -28.09
C PRO A 509 15.11 -1.68 -29.24
N GLU A 510 14.78 -1.10 -30.40
CA GLU A 510 14.39 -1.79 -31.65
C GLU A 510 13.16 -2.73 -31.54
N SER A 511 12.41 -2.67 -30.44
CA SER A 511 11.26 -3.55 -30.17
C SER A 511 9.96 -3.12 -30.87
N GLU A 512 9.01 -4.04 -31.01
CA GLU A 512 7.63 -3.73 -31.45
C GLU A 512 6.90 -2.79 -30.46
N MET A 513 7.33 -2.76 -29.20
CA MET A 513 6.82 -1.81 -28.22
C MET A 513 7.39 -0.40 -28.46
N GLN A 514 8.64 -0.25 -28.89
CA GLN A 514 9.19 1.03 -29.33
C GLN A 514 8.41 1.61 -30.51
N SER A 515 8.11 0.80 -31.54
CA SER A 515 7.31 1.26 -32.69
C SER A 515 5.86 1.61 -32.28
N THR A 516 5.33 0.99 -31.23
CA THR A 516 4.02 1.34 -30.65
C THR A 516 4.09 2.63 -29.84
N LEU A 517 5.17 2.84 -29.09
CA LEU A 517 5.42 4.06 -28.32
C LEU A 517 5.56 5.29 -29.23
N GLU A 518 6.19 5.17 -30.40
CA GLU A 518 6.19 6.23 -31.43
C GLU A 518 4.78 6.65 -31.84
N GLU A 519 3.87 5.71 -32.05
CA GLU A 519 2.47 6.01 -32.36
C GLU A 519 1.70 6.59 -31.16
N MET A 520 2.04 6.18 -29.94
CA MET A 520 1.50 6.80 -28.72
C MET A 520 1.97 8.25 -28.57
N VAL A 521 3.21 8.58 -28.98
CA VAL A 521 3.71 9.97 -29.06
C VAL A 521 2.94 10.77 -30.10
N VAL A 522 2.72 10.22 -31.31
CA VAL A 522 1.89 10.89 -32.34
C VAL A 522 0.46 11.14 -31.81
N CYS A 523 -0.13 10.20 -31.09
CA CYS A 523 -1.44 10.40 -30.45
C CYS A 523 -1.40 11.41 -29.28
N ALA A 524 -0.31 11.49 -28.51
CA ALA A 524 -0.14 12.50 -27.46
C ALA A 524 -0.06 13.93 -28.01
N LEU A 525 0.57 14.09 -29.19
CA LEU A 525 0.71 15.37 -29.89
C LEU A 525 -0.50 15.72 -30.77
N THR A 526 -1.41 14.77 -31.02
CA THR A 526 -2.63 14.98 -31.80
C THR A 526 -3.77 15.41 -30.89
N GLU A 527 -4.24 16.65 -31.05
CA GLU A 527 -5.40 17.16 -30.32
C GLU A 527 -6.60 16.21 -30.46
N GLY A 528 -7.24 15.88 -29.33
CA GLY A 528 -8.38 14.97 -29.28
C GLY A 528 -8.06 13.47 -29.35
N CYS A 529 -6.81 13.03 -29.60
CA CYS A 529 -6.50 11.60 -29.69
C CYS A 529 -6.41 10.93 -28.30
N ILE A 530 -5.48 11.36 -27.42
CA ILE A 530 -5.43 10.86 -26.03
C ILE A 530 -6.58 11.42 -25.18
N ASN A 531 -6.95 12.70 -25.38
CA ASN A 531 -8.03 13.36 -24.62
C ASN A 531 -9.10 13.92 -25.58
N PRO A 532 -9.96 13.07 -26.15
CA PRO A 532 -11.08 13.52 -26.95
C PRO A 532 -12.06 14.35 -26.12
N GLU A 533 -12.70 15.33 -26.76
CA GLU A 533 -13.86 16.04 -26.22
C GLU A 533 -14.93 15.03 -25.75
N GLY A 534 -15.29 15.10 -24.46
CA GLY A 534 -16.18 14.15 -23.78
C GLY A 534 -15.48 13.12 -22.89
N SER A 535 -14.15 13.03 -22.93
CA SER A 535 -13.39 12.10 -22.08
C SER A 535 -13.12 12.61 -20.67
N SER A 536 -13.05 11.66 -19.73
CA SER A 536 -12.82 11.86 -18.30
C SER A 536 -12.26 10.56 -17.68
N ARG A 537 -11.88 10.55 -16.40
CA ARG A 537 -11.51 9.29 -15.71
C ARG A 537 -12.70 8.35 -15.42
N ALA A 538 -13.94 8.76 -15.74
CA ALA A 538 -15.15 7.95 -15.58
C ALA A 538 -15.55 7.16 -16.84
N ASN A 539 -15.04 7.54 -18.02
CA ASN A 539 -15.30 6.86 -19.30
C ASN A 539 -14.04 6.58 -20.14
N HIS A 540 -12.85 6.97 -19.66
CA HIS A 540 -11.60 6.90 -20.41
C HIS A 540 -10.38 6.59 -19.53
N ARG A 541 -9.35 6.01 -20.15
CA ARG A 541 -8.04 5.71 -19.55
C ARG A 541 -6.89 6.32 -20.36
N GLN A 542 -7.16 7.37 -21.14
CA GLN A 542 -6.16 8.24 -21.76
C GLN A 542 -5.10 7.45 -22.55
N GLU A 543 -3.83 7.49 -22.13
CA GLU A 543 -2.71 6.88 -22.84
C GLU A 543 -2.78 5.34 -22.83
N GLN A 544 -3.41 4.76 -21.81
CA GLN A 544 -3.70 3.32 -21.75
C GLN A 544 -4.69 2.90 -22.85
N THR A 545 -5.69 3.74 -23.13
CA THR A 545 -6.62 3.50 -24.24
C THR A 545 -5.90 3.59 -25.58
N ALA A 546 -5.00 4.57 -25.75
CA ALA A 546 -4.22 4.73 -26.97
C ALA A 546 -3.32 3.51 -27.24
N MET A 547 -2.54 3.06 -26.25
CA MET A 547 -1.67 1.89 -26.35
C MET A 547 -2.43 0.63 -26.82
N ASN A 548 -3.53 0.30 -26.13
CA ASN A 548 -4.32 -0.88 -26.46
C ASN A 548 -5.08 -0.73 -27.79
N ALA A 549 -5.48 0.48 -28.20
CA ALA A 549 -6.05 0.70 -29.52
C ALA A 549 -5.03 0.49 -30.66
N ILE A 550 -3.77 0.89 -30.46
CA ILE A 550 -2.68 0.62 -31.41
C ILE A 550 -2.40 -0.89 -31.49
N PHE A 551 -2.26 -1.58 -30.35
CA PHE A 551 -2.12 -3.05 -30.34
C PHE A 551 -3.30 -3.76 -31.02
N CYS A 552 -4.54 -3.29 -30.79
CA CYS A 552 -5.75 -3.78 -31.42
C CYS A 552 -5.66 -3.67 -32.96
N ARG A 553 -5.35 -2.48 -33.47
CA ARG A 553 -5.22 -2.18 -34.91
C ARG A 553 -4.06 -2.93 -35.56
N LYS A 554 -2.91 -3.05 -34.89
CA LYS A 554 -1.76 -3.85 -35.35
C LYS A 554 -2.01 -5.37 -35.29
N GLY A 555 -3.07 -5.83 -34.62
CA GLY A 555 -3.33 -7.24 -34.38
C GLY A 555 -2.50 -7.86 -33.24
N LEU A 556 -1.72 -7.06 -32.52
CA LEU A 556 -0.79 -7.52 -31.47
C LEU A 556 -1.46 -8.06 -30.22
N ILE A 557 -2.67 -7.61 -29.86
CA ILE A 557 -3.40 -8.21 -28.72
C ILE A 557 -3.92 -9.61 -29.09
N SER A 558 -3.01 -10.56 -29.02
CA SER A 558 -3.24 -11.93 -28.58
C SER A 558 -2.86 -12.01 -27.09
N ASP A 559 -3.30 -13.05 -26.38
CA ASP A 559 -2.98 -13.20 -24.96
C ASP A 559 -1.45 -13.43 -24.80
N GLY A 560 -0.75 -12.46 -24.20
CA GLY A 560 0.71 -12.50 -24.02
C GLY A 560 1.45 -11.17 -24.25
N MET A 561 0.79 -10.10 -24.69
CA MET A 561 1.39 -8.74 -24.75
C MET A 561 1.61 -8.13 -23.35
N CYS A 562 0.88 -8.60 -22.35
CA CYS A 562 1.13 -8.29 -20.95
C CYS A 562 1.17 -9.56 -20.11
N GLU A 563 1.93 -9.50 -19.00
CA GLU A 563 1.98 -10.55 -17.99
C GLU A 563 0.70 -10.55 -17.15
N SER A 564 0.11 -11.73 -16.97
CA SER A 564 -1.10 -11.96 -16.17
C SER A 564 -0.82 -12.71 -14.86
N ASP A 565 0.46 -12.77 -14.44
CA ASP A 565 0.91 -13.40 -13.19
C ASP A 565 0.60 -12.49 -12.01
N ASP A 566 0.00 -13.05 -10.94
CA ASP A 566 -0.43 -12.34 -9.73
C ASP A 566 0.72 -11.58 -9.05
N LYS A 567 1.98 -11.98 -9.24
CA LYS A 567 3.14 -11.26 -8.72
C LYS A 567 3.34 -9.85 -9.31
N TRP A 568 2.57 -9.49 -10.33
CA TRP A 568 2.58 -8.16 -10.95
C TRP A 568 1.32 -7.34 -10.58
N THR A 569 0.73 -7.53 -9.39
CA THR A 569 -0.58 -6.96 -9.06
C THR A 569 -0.67 -5.43 -9.18
N THR A 570 -1.53 -4.95 -10.09
CA THR A 570 -2.12 -3.60 -10.00
C THR A 570 -3.29 -3.59 -9.02
N ALA A 571 -3.20 -2.89 -7.89
CA ALA A 571 -4.35 -2.72 -6.99
C ALA A 571 -5.37 -1.74 -7.57
N SER A 572 -6.27 -2.26 -8.42
CA SER A 572 -7.44 -1.56 -8.94
C SER A 572 -8.77 -2.07 -8.35
N ASP A 573 -8.78 -3.27 -7.75
CA ASP A 573 -9.99 -3.91 -7.22
C ASP A 573 -10.05 -3.94 -5.69
N PHE A 574 -10.63 -2.86 -5.15
CA PHE A 574 -11.02 -2.69 -3.74
C PHE A 574 -11.80 -3.87 -3.13
N GLY A 575 -12.39 -4.76 -3.94
CA GLY A 575 -13.12 -5.95 -3.49
C GLY A 575 -12.29 -7.24 -3.43
N ARG A 576 -11.10 -7.29 -4.05
CA ARG A 576 -10.19 -8.46 -4.00
C ARG A 576 -8.95 -8.25 -3.13
N ASP A 577 -8.60 -7.00 -2.82
CA ASP A 577 -7.44 -6.67 -1.98
C ASP A 577 -7.51 -7.28 -0.55
N SER A 578 -8.71 -7.60 -0.06
CA SER A 578 -8.93 -8.27 1.23
C SER A 578 -8.73 -9.80 1.23
N VAL A 579 -8.63 -10.44 0.04
CA VAL A 579 -8.77 -11.90 -0.11
C VAL A 579 -7.41 -12.61 -0.28
N LYS A 580 -6.34 -11.89 -0.65
CA LYS A 580 -5.00 -12.48 -0.83
C LYS A 580 -4.05 -12.02 0.26
N ASP A 581 -3.65 -12.94 1.15
CA ASP A 581 -2.61 -12.67 2.15
C ASP A 581 -1.29 -12.18 1.54
N ALA A 582 -0.95 -12.57 0.30
CA ALA A 582 0.21 -12.06 -0.42
C ALA A 582 0.18 -10.53 -0.65
N LEU A 583 -0.99 -9.88 -0.67
CA LEU A 583 -1.08 -8.41 -0.77
C LEU A 583 -0.72 -7.71 0.54
N ARG A 584 -0.91 -8.39 1.69
CA ARG A 584 -0.69 -7.81 3.02
C ARG A 584 0.75 -7.33 3.15
N VAL A 585 0.86 -6.08 3.59
CA VAL A 585 2.12 -5.44 3.92
C VAL A 585 2.54 -5.94 5.30
N GLY A 586 3.64 -6.69 5.37
CA GLY A 586 4.39 -6.82 6.62
C GLY A 586 5.05 -5.47 6.94
N ASP A 587 5.02 -5.08 8.21
CA ASP A 587 5.43 -3.75 8.67
C ASP A 587 6.92 -3.45 8.40
N ASN A 588 7.73 -4.51 8.27
CA ASN A 588 9.10 -4.41 7.82
C ASN A 588 9.15 -4.44 6.28
N GLY A 589 9.72 -3.39 5.69
CA GLY A 589 9.85 -3.26 4.23
C GLY A 589 10.54 -4.45 3.55
N LEU A 590 11.45 -5.12 4.26
CA LEU A 590 12.18 -6.31 3.81
C LEU A 590 11.32 -7.58 3.74
N ASP A 591 10.20 -7.65 4.46
CA ASP A 591 9.42 -8.89 4.64
C ASP A 591 9.03 -9.49 3.28
N TRP A 592 9.44 -10.75 3.07
CA TRP A 592 9.22 -11.48 1.82
C TRP A 592 7.79 -11.34 1.30
N ASN A 593 7.65 -10.82 0.08
CA ASN A 593 6.37 -10.73 -0.61
C ASN A 593 6.46 -11.48 -1.95
N GLU A 594 5.38 -12.15 -2.36
CA GLU A 594 5.33 -12.87 -3.65
C GLU A 594 5.13 -11.90 -4.82
N ILE A 595 4.62 -10.70 -4.56
CA ILE A 595 4.49 -9.60 -5.51
C ILE A 595 5.87 -8.95 -5.71
N GLU A 596 6.29 -8.82 -6.97
CA GLU A 596 7.52 -8.11 -7.34
C GLU A 596 7.26 -6.61 -7.52
N VAL A 597 6.13 -6.22 -8.14
CA VAL A 597 5.76 -4.82 -8.39
C VAL A 597 4.32 -4.56 -7.98
N TYR A 598 4.08 -3.48 -7.22
CA TYR A 598 2.76 -3.14 -6.68
C TYR A 598 2.34 -1.71 -7.00
N THR A 599 1.09 -1.51 -7.43
CA THR A 599 0.54 -0.18 -7.72
C THR A 599 -0.32 0.33 -6.56
N ARG A 600 0.09 1.41 -5.88
CA ARG A 600 -0.69 2.03 -4.80
C ARG A 600 -1.78 2.96 -5.33
N ARG A 601 -3.02 2.74 -4.90
CA ARG A 601 -4.11 3.74 -5.00
C ARG A 601 -4.49 4.30 -3.63
N THR A 602 -4.96 3.43 -2.75
CA THR A 602 -5.50 3.78 -1.40
C THR A 602 -4.83 3.07 -0.24
N HIS A 603 -4.05 2.02 -0.49
CA HIS A 603 -3.43 1.22 0.57
C HIS A 603 -2.36 2.00 1.37
N PRO A 604 -2.06 1.53 2.61
CA PRO A 604 -0.85 1.89 3.33
C PRO A 604 0.40 1.70 2.47
N VAL A 605 1.45 2.43 2.82
CA VAL A 605 2.76 2.39 2.16
C VAL A 605 3.59 1.31 2.85
N LYS A 606 4.27 0.40 2.13
CA LYS A 606 5.46 -0.25 2.75
C LYS A 606 6.44 0.87 3.05
N PRO A 607 7.06 0.98 4.24
CA PRO A 607 7.79 2.18 4.63
C PRO A 607 9.18 2.28 3.95
N TYR A 608 9.23 2.39 2.62
CA TYR A 608 10.48 2.42 1.86
C TYR A 608 11.12 3.81 1.78
N GLU A 609 10.40 4.88 2.11
CA GLU A 609 10.90 6.26 2.13
C GLU A 609 12.21 6.40 2.96
N LYS A 610 12.37 5.58 4.00
CA LYS A 610 13.58 5.53 4.85
C LYS A 610 14.83 4.96 4.17
N TYR A 611 14.72 4.40 2.97
CA TYR A 611 15.84 3.90 2.15
C TYR A 611 16.20 4.87 1.00
N VAL A 612 15.64 6.08 0.96
CA VAL A 612 16.08 7.11 0.01
C VAL A 612 17.49 7.59 0.38
N THR A 613 18.50 7.10 -0.33
CA THR A 613 19.90 7.52 -0.19
C THR A 613 20.18 8.82 -0.93
N MET A 614 20.98 9.70 -0.31
CA MET A 614 21.44 10.96 -0.90
C MET A 614 22.75 10.75 -1.71
N LYS A 615 23.12 11.73 -2.55
CA LYS A 615 24.38 11.79 -3.30
C LYS A 615 25.61 12.15 -2.45
#